data_AF-A0A376W704-F1
#
_entry.id   AF-A0A376W704-F1
#
_cell.length_a   1.000
_cell.length_b   1.000
_cell.length_c   1.000
_cell.angle_alpha   90.00
_cell.angle_beta   90.00
_cell.angle_gamma   90.00
#
_symmetry.space_group_name_H-M   'P 1'
#
loop_
_entity.id
_entity.type
_entity.pdbx_description
1 polymer ?
#
loop_
_entity_poly.entity_id
_entity_poly.type
_entity_poly.pdbx_seq_one_letter_code
_entity_poly.pdbx_strand_id
1 'polypeptide(L)'
;MLIPLLMMWRWPPARHINPIWRLRGAVVIAWAISRAIDGESWSAIVNSLPSIARHAQQKRITTFSASLAARLEIALKIVRNADGTESASEQLYQVVGAGTSTIESVPCAIALVELAQTDPNRCAVLCANLGGDTDTIGAMATAICGALHGVNTIDPALKAELDTVNQLDFNRYATALAKVSPTTGGDMSGARLHTLLPELTSRQPVMVIGAAVIDVIADAYALPWRGCDIELKQQSVNVGGCALNIAVALKRLGIEAGNALPLGQGVWAEIIRNRDGKRGLNQPDR
;
A
#
# COMPACT_ATOMS: atom_id res chain seq x y z
N MET A 1 -1.80 -16.63 -19.82
CA MET A 1 -0.99 -15.47 -19.39
C MET A 1 -1.93 -14.28 -19.23
N LEU A 2 -2.65 -14.22 -18.11
CA LEU A 2 -3.60 -13.17 -17.78
C LEU A 2 -3.11 -12.50 -16.50
N ILE A 3 -2.45 -11.36 -16.66
CA ILE A 3 -2.23 -10.38 -15.62
C ILE A 3 -3.18 -9.23 -15.99
N PRO A 4 -4.14 -8.87 -15.12
CA PRO A 4 -5.25 -8.02 -15.51
C PRO A 4 -4.82 -6.59 -15.81
N LEU A 5 -5.51 -6.03 -16.80
CA LEU A 5 -5.56 -4.64 -17.22
C LEU A 5 -5.71 -3.71 -16.00
N LEU A 6 -4.70 -2.87 -15.74
CA LEU A 6 -4.83 -1.70 -14.88
C LEU A 6 -5.52 -0.59 -15.69
N MET A 7 -6.85 -0.52 -15.64
CA MET A 7 -7.59 0.68 -16.08
C MET A 7 -7.73 1.62 -14.90
N MET A 8 -6.93 2.70 -14.89
CA MET A 8 -7.10 3.80 -13.94
C MET A 8 -7.38 5.09 -14.72
N TRP A 9 -8.63 5.53 -14.71
CA TRP A 9 -9.05 6.81 -15.27
C TRP A 9 -9.21 7.87 -14.15
N ARG A 10 -8.53 9.01 -14.39
CA ARG A 10 -8.91 10.41 -14.06
C ARG A 10 -8.70 10.96 -12.63
N TRP A 11 -7.78 11.93 -12.51
CA TRP A 11 -7.89 13.08 -11.58
C TRP A 11 -7.28 14.36 -12.21
N PRO A 12 -7.80 15.58 -11.94
CA PRO A 12 -7.34 16.84 -12.55
C PRO A 12 -5.90 17.23 -12.16
N PRO A 13 -5.27 18.18 -12.88
CA PRO A 13 -3.85 18.50 -12.74
C PRO A 13 -3.60 19.33 -11.47
N ALA A 14 -3.45 18.66 -10.33
CA ALA A 14 -2.91 19.28 -9.13
C ALA A 14 -1.36 19.24 -9.22
N ARG A 15 -0.77 20.41 -9.46
CA ARG A 15 0.69 20.61 -9.43
C ARG A 15 1.24 20.08 -8.11
N HIS A 16 2.26 19.20 -8.19
CA HIS A 16 3.05 18.66 -7.08
C HIS A 16 2.36 17.63 -6.15
N ILE A 17 2.01 16.44 -6.66
CA ILE A 17 1.75 15.28 -5.79
C ILE A 17 3.10 14.70 -5.31
N ASN A 18 3.46 14.99 -4.07
CA ASN A 18 4.66 14.50 -3.39
C ASN A 18 4.41 13.05 -2.90
N PRO A 19 5.35 12.09 -3.05
CA PRO A 19 5.20 10.68 -2.61
C PRO A 19 5.00 10.47 -1.10
N ILE A 20 4.99 11.54 -0.30
CA ILE A 20 4.97 11.53 1.17
C ILE A 20 3.62 11.03 1.73
N TRP A 21 2.52 11.16 1.00
CA TRP A 21 1.21 10.64 1.43
C TRP A 21 1.15 9.12 1.48
N ARG A 22 1.75 8.46 0.46
CA ARG A 22 1.90 7.01 0.41
C ARG A 22 2.72 6.51 1.61
N LEU A 23 3.72 7.28 2.05
CA LEU A 23 4.50 6.94 3.25
C LEU A 23 3.65 6.94 4.54
N ARG A 24 2.65 7.82 4.68
CA ARG A 24 1.84 7.90 5.92
C ARG A 24 0.93 6.69 6.08
N GLY A 25 0.22 6.33 5.00
CA GLY A 25 -0.60 5.12 4.99
C GLY A 25 0.24 3.85 5.13
N ALA A 26 1.38 3.79 4.45
CA ALA A 26 2.30 2.67 4.59
C ALA A 26 2.82 2.51 6.04
N VAL A 27 3.09 3.61 6.75
CA VAL A 27 3.47 3.55 8.18
C VAL A 27 2.36 2.95 9.04
N VAL A 28 1.10 3.33 8.81
CA VAL A 28 -0.05 2.79 9.58
C VAL A 28 -0.15 1.28 9.38
N ILE A 29 -0.14 0.80 8.13
CA ILE A 29 -0.25 -0.63 7.82
C ILE A 29 0.98 -1.41 8.31
N ALA A 30 2.19 -0.91 8.07
CA ALA A 30 3.42 -1.56 8.51
C ALA A 30 3.50 -1.65 10.05
N TRP A 31 3.07 -0.60 10.75
CA TRP A 31 3.02 -0.60 12.22
C TRP A 31 2.00 -1.63 12.73
N ALA A 32 0.81 -1.70 12.12
CA ALA A 32 -0.20 -2.69 12.49
C ALA A 32 0.30 -4.13 12.31
N ILE A 33 0.91 -4.43 11.16
CA ILE A 33 1.49 -5.75 10.87
C ILE A 33 2.63 -6.08 11.85
N SER A 34 3.51 -5.12 12.13
CA SER A 34 4.61 -5.32 13.09
C SER A 34 4.10 -5.68 14.47
N ARG A 35 3.09 -4.96 14.98
CA ARG A 35 2.50 -5.24 16.29
C ARG A 35 1.75 -6.57 16.32
N ALA A 36 1.07 -6.92 15.23
CA ALA A 36 0.43 -8.22 15.09
C ALA A 36 1.45 -9.37 15.14
N ILE A 37 2.58 -9.23 14.44
CA ILE A 37 3.70 -10.20 14.50
C ILE A 37 4.30 -10.28 15.91
N ASP A 38 4.39 -9.15 16.62
CA ASP A 38 4.85 -9.10 18.01
C ASP A 38 3.84 -9.73 19.01
N GLY A 39 2.68 -10.19 18.54
CA GLY A 39 1.64 -10.85 19.35
C GLY A 39 0.70 -9.90 20.08
N GLU A 40 0.68 -8.61 19.71
CA GLU A 40 -0.24 -7.63 20.30
C GLU A 40 -1.68 -7.90 19.85
N SER A 41 -2.66 -7.73 20.75
CA SER A 41 -4.06 -7.93 20.42
C SER A 41 -4.56 -6.89 19.42
N TRP A 42 -5.45 -7.30 18.52
CA TRP A 42 -6.04 -6.38 17.56
C TRP A 42 -6.68 -5.14 18.21
N SER A 43 -7.32 -5.31 19.37
CA SER A 43 -7.88 -4.20 20.15
C SER A 43 -6.84 -3.15 20.56
N ALA A 44 -5.64 -3.55 20.96
CA ALA A 44 -4.57 -2.63 21.34
C ALA A 44 -3.95 -1.94 20.11
N ILE A 45 -3.80 -2.69 19.02
CA ILE A 45 -3.34 -2.18 17.73
C ILE A 45 -4.30 -1.10 17.21
N VAL A 46 -5.57 -1.46 17.01
CA VAL A 46 -6.57 -0.60 16.36
C VAL A 46 -6.81 0.70 17.14
N ASN A 47 -6.78 0.65 18.47
CA ASN A 47 -6.92 1.83 19.32
C ASN A 47 -5.72 2.79 19.24
N SER A 48 -4.54 2.29 18.87
CA SER A 48 -3.31 3.07 18.73
C SER A 48 -3.16 3.71 17.33
N LEU A 49 -3.79 3.14 16.30
CA LEU A 49 -3.62 3.56 14.89
C LEU A 49 -3.91 5.05 14.64
N PRO A 50 -4.97 5.68 15.19
CA PRO A 50 -5.21 7.11 14.97
C PRO A 50 -4.06 7.98 15.50
N SER A 51 -3.46 7.61 16.63
CA SER A 51 -2.31 8.32 17.20
C SER A 51 -1.06 8.16 16.33
N ILE A 52 -0.79 6.94 15.85
CA ILE A 52 0.33 6.67 14.93
C ILE A 52 0.16 7.44 13.61
N ALA A 53 -1.04 7.45 13.04
CA ALA A 53 -1.36 8.21 11.84
C ALA A 53 -1.13 9.72 12.03
N ARG A 54 -1.54 10.26 13.19
CA ARG A 54 -1.35 11.66 13.56
C ARG A 54 0.13 12.01 13.68
N HIS A 55 0.91 11.16 14.36
CA HIS A 55 2.36 11.35 14.53
C HIS A 55 3.11 11.30 13.19
N ALA A 56 2.77 10.33 12.34
CA ALA A 56 3.32 10.21 10.99
C ALA A 56 2.99 11.44 10.12
N GLN A 57 1.81 12.03 10.32
CA GLN A 57 1.38 13.24 9.62
C GLN A 57 2.12 14.50 10.10
N GLN A 58 2.42 14.62 11.40
CA GLN A 58 3.05 15.80 11.99
C GLN A 58 4.57 15.87 11.75
N LYS A 59 5.27 14.73 11.66
CA LYS A 59 6.73 14.70 11.50
C LYS A 59 7.25 15.30 10.19
N ARG A 60 6.44 15.36 9.13
CA ARG A 60 6.74 16.07 7.87
C ARG A 60 5.45 16.65 7.28
N ILE A 61 5.11 17.87 7.69
CA ILE A 61 3.95 18.62 7.16
C ILE A 61 4.30 19.10 5.76
N THR A 62 3.76 18.45 4.72
CA THR A 62 4.16 18.77 3.34
C THR A 62 3.04 19.18 2.40
N THR A 63 1.76 19.17 2.80
CA THR A 63 0.64 19.72 1.98
C THR A 63 -0.72 19.69 2.70
N PHE A 64 -1.75 20.24 2.05
CA PHE A 64 -3.18 20.19 2.39
C PHE A 64 -3.82 18.84 1.96
N SER A 65 -4.30 18.05 2.93
CA SER A 65 -5.12 16.85 2.70
C SER A 65 -5.96 16.55 3.95
N ALA A 66 -6.99 15.71 3.80
CA ALA A 66 -7.77 15.24 4.93
C ALA A 66 -6.89 14.50 5.94
N SER A 67 -7.23 14.62 7.22
CA SER A 67 -6.50 13.93 8.30
C SER A 67 -6.72 12.42 8.19
N LEU A 68 -5.65 11.66 7.96
CA LEU A 68 -5.70 10.19 7.93
C LEU A 68 -6.20 9.64 9.28
N ALA A 69 -5.75 10.24 10.38
CA ALA A 69 -6.20 9.87 11.73
C ALA A 69 -7.71 10.06 11.90
N ALA A 70 -8.24 11.22 11.48
CA ALA A 70 -9.68 11.49 11.58
C ALA A 70 -10.50 10.55 10.69
N ARG A 71 -9.98 10.20 9.51
CA ARG A 71 -10.64 9.23 8.62
C ARG A 71 -10.62 7.81 9.18
N LEU A 72 -9.56 7.39 9.84
CA LEU A 72 -9.51 6.12 10.59
C LEU A 72 -10.58 6.09 11.69
N GLU A 73 -10.68 7.17 12.47
CA GLU A 73 -11.69 7.30 13.54
C GLU A 73 -13.12 7.20 12.97
N ILE A 74 -13.40 7.87 11.84
CA ILE A 74 -14.70 7.77 11.16
C ILE A 74 -14.97 6.35 10.67
N ALA A 75 -14.01 5.72 9.99
CA ALA A 75 -14.17 4.38 9.43
C ALA A 75 -14.45 3.33 10.52
N LEU A 76 -13.71 3.39 11.63
CA LEU A 76 -13.94 2.52 12.80
C LEU A 76 -15.28 2.79 13.47
N LYS A 77 -15.70 4.06 13.56
CA LYS A 77 -17.00 4.42 14.12
C LYS A 77 -18.15 3.87 13.27
N ILE A 78 -18.02 3.88 11.95
CA ILE A 78 -19.02 3.30 11.03
C ILE A 78 -19.18 1.81 11.34
N VAL A 79 -18.09 1.04 11.31
CA VAL A 79 -18.15 -0.41 11.53
C VAL A 79 -18.70 -0.77 12.91
N ARG A 80 -18.33 -0.02 13.95
CA ARG A 80 -18.76 -0.28 15.33
C ARG A 80 -20.24 0.04 15.60
N ASN A 81 -20.86 0.89 14.79
CA ASN A 81 -22.26 1.30 14.96
C ASN A 81 -23.16 0.83 13.82
N ALA A 82 -22.64 0.03 12.89
CA ALA A 82 -23.40 -0.43 11.74
C ALA A 82 -24.33 -1.59 12.11
N ASP A 83 -25.54 -1.57 11.52
CA ASP A 83 -26.51 -2.65 11.62
C ASP A 83 -26.16 -3.78 10.63
N GLY A 84 -25.07 -4.47 10.93
CA GLY A 84 -24.60 -5.60 10.13
C GLY A 84 -23.61 -5.24 9.02
N THR A 85 -23.19 -6.27 8.30
CA THR A 85 -22.04 -6.22 7.38
C THR A 85 -22.33 -5.40 6.12
N GLU A 86 -23.52 -5.52 5.56
CA GLU A 86 -23.93 -4.78 4.35
C GLU A 86 -24.02 -3.27 4.65
N SER A 87 -24.67 -2.90 5.74
CA SER A 87 -24.77 -1.51 6.21
C SER A 87 -23.38 -0.90 6.46
N ALA A 88 -22.48 -1.66 7.11
CA ALA A 88 -21.11 -1.21 7.33
C ALA A 88 -20.37 -0.99 6.00
N SER A 89 -20.45 -1.95 5.08
CA SER A 89 -19.72 -1.91 3.80
C SER A 89 -20.21 -0.76 2.90
N GLU A 90 -21.53 -0.57 2.82
CA GLU A 90 -22.13 0.56 2.10
C GLU A 90 -21.69 1.90 2.68
N GLN A 91 -21.75 2.06 4.02
CA GLN A 91 -21.33 3.29 4.66
C GLN A 91 -19.83 3.54 4.51
N LEU A 92 -18.98 2.50 4.56
CA LEU A 92 -17.55 2.64 4.27
C LEU A 92 -17.33 3.12 2.82
N TYR A 93 -18.03 2.52 1.85
CA TYR A 93 -17.92 2.92 0.46
C TYR A 93 -18.35 4.37 0.23
N GLN A 94 -19.49 4.80 0.79
CA GLN A 94 -20.05 6.13 0.57
C GLN A 94 -19.35 7.25 1.37
N VAL A 95 -18.94 6.98 2.61
CA VAL A 95 -18.45 8.01 3.54
C VAL A 95 -16.92 8.06 3.58
N VAL A 96 -16.26 6.89 3.61
CA VAL A 96 -14.80 6.81 3.67
C VAL A 96 -14.21 6.83 2.26
N GLY A 97 -14.82 6.07 1.36
CA GLY A 97 -14.33 5.82 0.01
C GLY A 97 -13.53 4.52 -0.07
N ALA A 98 -13.63 3.87 -1.22
CA ALA A 98 -12.87 2.66 -1.58
C ALA A 98 -11.94 2.90 -2.78
N GLY A 99 -11.52 4.15 -3.00
CA GLY A 99 -10.63 4.51 -4.11
C GLY A 99 -9.15 4.26 -3.82
N THR A 100 -8.34 4.47 -4.85
CA THR A 100 -6.87 4.26 -4.84
C THR A 100 -6.09 5.28 -4.01
N SER A 101 -6.78 6.27 -3.46
CA SER A 101 -6.18 7.28 -2.59
C SER A 101 -5.85 6.69 -1.22
N THR A 102 -4.67 7.00 -0.68
CA THR A 102 -4.26 6.52 0.66
C THR A 102 -5.20 6.96 1.77
N ILE A 103 -5.86 8.11 1.62
CA ILE A 103 -6.85 8.61 2.59
C ILE A 103 -8.19 7.86 2.52
N GLU A 104 -8.39 7.00 1.54
CA GLU A 104 -9.59 6.17 1.36
C GLU A 104 -9.24 4.71 1.65
N SER A 105 -8.32 4.15 0.87
CA SER A 105 -7.89 2.75 0.93
C SER A 105 -7.38 2.30 2.30
N VAL A 106 -6.54 3.08 2.99
CA VAL A 106 -5.97 2.66 4.29
C VAL A 106 -7.02 2.64 5.40
N PRO A 107 -7.81 3.71 5.63
CA PRO A 107 -8.91 3.66 6.59
C PRO A 107 -9.92 2.56 6.28
N CYS A 108 -10.25 2.36 5.00
CA CYS A 108 -11.17 1.31 4.59
C CYS A 108 -10.64 -0.09 4.91
N ALA A 109 -9.38 -0.38 4.57
CA ALA A 109 -8.73 -1.65 4.90
C ALA A 109 -8.73 -1.94 6.41
N ILE A 110 -8.36 -0.96 7.24
CA ILE A 110 -8.39 -1.11 8.71
C ILE A 110 -9.81 -1.40 9.22
N ALA A 111 -10.81 -0.70 8.68
CA ALA A 111 -12.20 -0.92 9.06
C ALA A 111 -12.71 -2.30 8.65
N LEU A 112 -12.27 -2.84 7.49
CA LEU A 112 -12.62 -4.19 7.06
C LEU A 112 -11.97 -5.28 7.91
N VAL A 113 -10.77 -5.04 8.46
CA VAL A 113 -10.18 -5.95 9.46
C VAL A 113 -11.05 -6.03 10.71
N GLU A 114 -11.52 -4.87 11.22
CA GLU A 114 -12.45 -4.81 12.35
C GLU A 114 -13.78 -5.50 12.02
N LEU A 115 -14.37 -5.21 10.85
CA LEU A 115 -15.66 -5.76 10.41
C LEU A 115 -15.60 -7.28 10.22
N ALA A 116 -14.47 -7.78 9.71
CA ALA A 116 -14.21 -9.21 9.55
C ALA A 116 -13.94 -9.93 10.88
N GLN A 117 -13.86 -9.20 12.00
CA GLN A 117 -13.42 -9.72 13.29
C GLN A 117 -12.05 -10.41 13.18
N THR A 118 -11.17 -9.83 12.37
CA THR A 118 -9.81 -10.32 12.09
C THR A 118 -9.70 -11.67 11.39
N ASP A 119 -10.80 -12.33 11.00
CA ASP A 119 -10.73 -13.58 10.22
C ASP A 119 -10.22 -13.28 8.79
N PRO A 120 -9.08 -13.84 8.35
CA PRO A 120 -8.52 -13.57 7.02
C PRO A 120 -9.46 -13.95 5.88
N ASN A 121 -10.26 -15.03 6.01
CA ASN A 121 -11.11 -15.50 4.93
C ASN A 121 -12.34 -14.61 4.77
N ARG A 122 -13.04 -14.34 5.88
CA ARG A 122 -14.12 -13.36 5.88
C ARG A 122 -13.62 -11.99 5.42
N CYS A 123 -12.45 -11.56 5.86
CA CYS A 123 -11.87 -10.28 5.44
C CYS A 123 -11.62 -10.23 3.93
N ALA A 124 -11.08 -11.29 3.33
CA ALA A 124 -10.88 -11.38 1.89
C ALA A 124 -12.21 -11.26 1.12
N VAL A 125 -13.25 -11.98 1.57
CA VAL A 125 -14.59 -11.93 0.96
C VAL A 125 -15.21 -10.53 1.07
N LEU A 126 -15.09 -9.88 2.23
CA LEU A 126 -15.61 -8.52 2.41
C LEU A 126 -14.89 -7.52 1.51
N CYS A 127 -13.55 -7.59 1.43
CA CYS A 127 -12.77 -6.72 0.56
C CYS A 127 -13.13 -6.92 -0.91
N ALA A 128 -13.32 -8.16 -1.37
CA ALA A 128 -13.71 -8.46 -2.74
C ALA A 128 -15.10 -7.92 -3.11
N ASN A 129 -16.03 -7.89 -2.15
CA ASN A 129 -17.41 -7.43 -2.37
C ASN A 129 -17.63 -5.92 -2.12
N LEU A 130 -16.64 -5.19 -1.60
CA LEU A 130 -16.78 -3.77 -1.30
C LEU A 130 -16.94 -2.89 -2.56
N GLY A 131 -16.30 -3.27 -3.67
CA GLY A 131 -16.16 -2.43 -4.86
C GLY A 131 -15.01 -1.41 -4.73
N GLY A 132 -14.56 -0.85 -5.86
CA GLY A 132 -13.41 0.07 -5.91
C GLY A 132 -12.05 -0.65 -6.00
N ASP A 133 -11.05 -0.15 -5.27
CA ASP A 133 -9.66 -0.64 -5.18
C ASP A 133 -9.55 -1.87 -4.27
N THR A 134 -10.34 -2.89 -4.59
CA THR A 134 -10.53 -4.10 -3.78
C THR A 134 -9.26 -4.94 -3.61
N ASP A 135 -8.37 -4.93 -4.60
CA ASP A 135 -7.10 -5.65 -4.58
C ASP A 135 -6.11 -5.02 -3.59
N THR A 136 -5.92 -3.69 -3.64
CA THR A 136 -5.03 -2.99 -2.71
C THR A 136 -5.58 -3.03 -1.28
N ILE A 137 -6.88 -2.77 -1.11
CA ILE A 137 -7.55 -2.81 0.19
C ILE A 137 -7.49 -4.22 0.77
N GLY A 138 -7.83 -5.23 -0.03
CA GLY A 138 -7.79 -6.64 0.34
C GLY A 138 -6.39 -7.09 0.74
N ALA A 139 -5.36 -6.72 -0.03
CA ALA A 139 -3.98 -7.07 0.29
C ALA A 139 -3.54 -6.48 1.64
N MET A 140 -3.87 -5.22 1.95
CA MET A 140 -3.52 -4.61 3.24
C MET A 140 -4.28 -5.24 4.40
N ALA A 141 -5.59 -5.45 4.25
CA ALA A 141 -6.45 -5.97 5.31
C ALA A 141 -6.12 -7.43 5.63
N THR A 142 -6.00 -8.29 4.61
CA THR A 142 -5.66 -9.71 4.78
C THR A 142 -4.23 -9.92 5.26
N ALA A 143 -3.28 -9.03 4.92
CA ALA A 143 -1.93 -9.07 5.50
C ALA A 143 -1.94 -8.83 7.02
N ILE A 144 -2.79 -7.93 7.51
CA ILE A 144 -2.97 -7.70 8.95
C ILE A 144 -3.62 -8.94 9.60
N CYS A 145 -4.69 -9.48 9.03
CA CYS A 145 -5.33 -10.69 9.54
C CYS A 145 -4.36 -11.89 9.58
N GLY A 146 -3.58 -12.08 8.50
CA GLY A 146 -2.58 -13.14 8.41
C GLY A 146 -1.43 -12.95 9.40
N ALA A 147 -1.03 -11.71 9.71
CA ALA A 147 -0.05 -11.43 10.75
C ALA A 147 -0.58 -11.75 12.16
N LEU A 148 -1.88 -11.54 12.41
CA LEU A 148 -2.52 -11.84 13.70
C LEU A 148 -2.70 -13.34 13.95
N HIS A 149 -3.08 -14.10 12.92
CA HIS A 149 -3.54 -15.49 13.08
C HIS A 149 -2.62 -16.54 12.46
N GLY A 150 -1.68 -16.13 11.62
CA GLY A 150 -0.78 -17.01 10.90
C GLY A 150 -1.44 -17.77 9.74
N VAL A 151 -0.61 -18.40 8.92
CA VAL A 151 -1.00 -19.03 7.65
C VAL A 151 -2.03 -20.15 7.79
N ASN A 152 -2.06 -20.85 8.93
CA ASN A 152 -2.93 -22.01 9.15
C ASN A 152 -4.43 -21.64 9.24
N THR A 153 -4.74 -20.35 9.37
CA THR A 153 -6.12 -19.86 9.40
C THR A 153 -6.66 -19.48 8.04
N ILE A 154 -5.82 -19.43 7.01
CA ILE A 154 -6.23 -19.17 5.63
C ILE A 154 -6.80 -20.47 5.04
N ASP A 155 -7.92 -20.37 4.33
CA ASP A 155 -8.56 -21.49 3.66
C ASP A 155 -7.54 -22.21 2.74
N PRO A 156 -7.27 -23.52 2.98
CA PRO A 156 -6.33 -24.28 2.18
C PRO A 156 -6.69 -24.33 0.69
N ALA A 157 -7.97 -24.29 0.34
CA ALA A 157 -8.42 -24.30 -1.04
C ALA A 157 -8.07 -22.98 -1.75
N LEU A 158 -8.33 -21.84 -1.10
CA LEU A 158 -7.96 -20.52 -1.63
C LEU A 158 -6.44 -20.39 -1.75
N LYS A 159 -5.70 -20.90 -0.76
CA LYS A 159 -4.24 -20.93 -0.83
C LYS A 159 -3.74 -21.79 -2.00
N ALA A 160 -4.30 -22.98 -2.20
CA ALA A 160 -3.91 -23.87 -3.28
C ALA A 160 -4.21 -23.27 -4.67
N GLU A 161 -5.33 -22.56 -4.81
CA GLU A 161 -5.65 -21.82 -6.02
C GLU A 161 -4.62 -20.71 -6.28
N LEU A 162 -4.27 -19.92 -5.26
CA LEU A 162 -3.23 -18.89 -5.36
C LEU A 162 -1.87 -19.47 -5.76
N ASP A 163 -1.46 -20.59 -5.16
CA ASP A 163 -0.20 -21.27 -5.49
C ASP A 163 -0.22 -21.75 -6.95
N THR A 164 -1.36 -22.29 -7.41
CA THR A 164 -1.54 -22.79 -8.78
C THR A 164 -1.52 -21.68 -9.82
N VAL A 165 -2.21 -20.57 -9.55
CA VAL A 165 -2.33 -19.44 -10.48
C VAL A 165 -1.05 -18.62 -10.54
N ASN A 166 -0.44 -18.32 -9.39
CA ASN A 166 0.74 -17.44 -9.34
C ASN A 166 2.03 -18.16 -9.69
N GLN A 167 2.11 -19.48 -9.52
CA GLN A 167 3.33 -20.27 -9.70
C GLN A 167 4.53 -19.72 -8.90
N LEU A 168 4.23 -19.17 -7.71
CA LEU A 168 5.20 -18.58 -6.79
C LEU A 168 5.27 -19.39 -5.49
N ASP A 169 6.49 -19.61 -4.99
CA ASP A 169 6.70 -20.23 -3.69
C ASP A 169 6.65 -19.19 -2.57
N PHE A 170 5.44 -18.86 -2.12
CA PHE A 170 5.23 -17.92 -1.01
C PHE A 170 5.90 -18.38 0.30
N ASN A 171 6.02 -19.69 0.54
CA ASN A 171 6.67 -20.24 1.73
C ASN A 171 8.16 -19.90 1.75
N ARG A 172 8.83 -20.00 0.60
CA ARG A 172 10.23 -19.59 0.47
C ARG A 172 10.43 -18.11 0.79
N TYR A 173 9.58 -17.23 0.26
CA TYR A 173 9.68 -15.79 0.53
C TYR A 173 9.40 -15.47 2.00
N ALA A 174 8.34 -16.04 2.58
CA ALA A 174 8.01 -15.85 3.99
C ALA A 174 9.14 -16.34 4.91
N THR A 175 9.73 -17.50 4.63
CA THR A 175 10.86 -18.05 5.39
C THR A 175 12.10 -17.16 5.29
N ALA A 176 12.38 -16.63 4.10
CA ALA A 176 13.50 -15.70 3.93
C ALA A 176 13.30 -14.41 4.73
N LEU A 177 12.07 -13.85 4.72
CA LEU A 177 11.72 -12.66 5.50
C LEU A 177 11.74 -12.91 7.01
N ALA A 178 11.30 -14.08 7.47
CA ALA A 178 11.34 -14.44 8.88
C ALA A 178 12.77 -14.48 9.43
N LYS A 179 13.75 -14.92 8.62
CA LYS A 179 15.17 -14.98 9.02
C LYS A 179 15.80 -13.60 9.28
N VAL A 180 15.27 -12.55 8.65
CA VAL A 180 15.71 -11.17 8.85
C VAL A 180 14.86 -10.41 9.88
N SER A 181 13.75 -11.02 10.35
CA SER A 181 12.94 -10.47 11.44
C SER A 181 13.60 -10.82 12.79
N PRO A 182 13.96 -9.84 13.64
CA PRO A 182 14.58 -10.11 14.92
C PRO A 182 13.53 -10.61 15.93
N THR A 183 13.10 -11.87 15.82
CA THR A 183 12.29 -12.51 16.86
C THR A 183 13.17 -12.92 18.03
N THR A 184 13.42 -12.01 18.97
CA THR A 184 13.85 -12.37 20.33
C THR A 184 13.15 -11.45 21.32
N GLY A 185 12.37 -12.04 22.24
CA GLY A 185 11.46 -11.39 23.17
C GLY A 185 12.11 -10.39 24.14
N GLY A 186 12.38 -9.18 23.64
CA GLY A 186 12.66 -8.00 24.44
C GLY A 186 11.73 -6.90 24.00
N ASP A 187 10.92 -6.39 24.93
CA ASP A 187 10.00 -5.26 24.79
C ASP A 187 10.48 -4.21 23.76
N MET A 188 9.83 -4.19 22.59
CA MET A 188 10.13 -3.27 21.47
C MET A 188 9.22 -2.04 21.56
N SER A 189 9.48 -1.20 22.56
CA SER A 189 8.87 0.12 22.68
C SER A 189 9.31 1.03 21.52
N GLY A 190 8.42 1.92 21.05
CA GLY A 190 8.72 2.88 19.99
C GLY A 190 9.93 3.80 20.28
N ALA A 191 10.32 3.92 21.56
CA ALA A 191 11.53 4.60 22.00
C ALA A 191 12.82 3.84 21.63
N ARG A 192 12.79 2.50 21.69
CA ARG A 192 13.92 1.62 21.32
C ARG A 192 14.13 1.57 19.80
N LEU A 193 13.05 1.62 19.03
CA LEU A 193 13.10 1.70 17.57
C LEU A 193 13.73 3.04 17.11
N HIS A 194 13.45 4.13 17.83
CA HIS A 194 14.11 5.43 17.59
C HIS A 194 15.61 5.44 17.91
N THR A 195 16.07 4.62 18.85
CA THR A 195 17.49 4.46 19.19
C THR A 195 18.21 3.47 18.29
N LEU A 196 17.50 2.46 17.76
CA LEU A 196 18.05 1.45 16.84
C LEU A 196 18.03 1.92 15.38
N LEU A 197 17.12 2.81 14.98
CA LEU A 197 17.03 3.35 13.61
C LEU A 197 18.35 3.93 13.06
N PRO A 198 19.15 4.69 13.84
CA PRO A 198 20.47 5.13 13.43
C PRO A 198 21.51 3.99 13.33
N GLU A 199 21.31 2.89 14.05
CA GLU A 199 22.21 1.73 14.09
C GLU A 199 21.85 0.68 13.02
N LEU A 200 20.63 0.72 12.49
CA LEU A 200 20.14 -0.10 11.37
C LEU A 200 20.82 0.34 10.07
N THR A 201 22.06 -0.11 9.91
CA THR A 201 22.76 -0.11 8.63
C THR A 201 22.40 -1.38 7.88
N SER A 202 22.16 -1.31 6.56
CA SER A 202 21.88 -2.51 5.77
C SER A 202 23.13 -3.41 5.79
N ARG A 203 23.09 -4.50 6.54
CA ARG A 203 24.20 -5.48 6.62
C ARG A 203 24.35 -6.30 5.33
N GLN A 204 23.32 -6.28 4.48
CA GLN A 204 23.30 -6.91 3.17
C GLN A 204 22.75 -5.92 2.15
N PRO A 205 23.22 -5.96 0.89
CA PRO A 205 22.72 -5.08 -0.17
C PRO A 205 21.22 -5.30 -0.37
N VAL A 206 20.45 -4.21 -0.32
CA VAL A 206 19.00 -4.24 -0.61
C VAL A 206 18.81 -4.11 -2.11
N MET A 207 18.04 -5.02 -2.72
CA MET A 207 17.67 -4.93 -4.13
C MET A 207 16.17 -4.73 -4.29
N VAL A 208 15.77 -3.67 -4.98
CA VAL A 208 14.37 -3.39 -5.32
C VAL A 208 14.12 -3.87 -6.74
N ILE A 209 13.22 -4.84 -6.90
CA ILE A 209 12.84 -5.40 -8.19
C ILE A 209 11.37 -5.09 -8.46
N GLY A 210 11.05 -4.59 -9.65
CA GLY A 210 9.67 -4.48 -10.10
C GLY A 210 9.44 -3.31 -11.05
N ALA A 211 8.18 -2.89 -11.19
CA ALA A 211 7.79 -1.94 -12.23
C ALA A 211 8.01 -0.47 -11.83
N ALA A 212 8.49 0.32 -12.80
CA ALA A 212 8.32 1.76 -12.87
C ALA A 212 7.35 2.05 -14.03
N VAL A 213 6.28 2.79 -13.76
CA VAL A 213 5.20 3.06 -14.71
C VAL A 213 5.04 4.55 -14.94
N ILE A 214 4.57 4.90 -16.13
CA ILE A 214 4.14 6.25 -16.48
C ILE A 214 2.63 6.29 -16.58
N ASP A 215 2.05 7.24 -15.86
CA ASP A 215 0.66 7.65 -16.01
C ASP A 215 0.60 8.91 -16.88
N VAL A 216 -0.03 8.81 -18.05
CA VAL A 216 -0.31 9.95 -18.92
C VAL A 216 -1.72 10.43 -18.64
N ILE A 217 -1.85 11.68 -18.19
CA ILE A 217 -3.14 12.33 -18.02
C ILE A 217 -3.38 13.19 -19.25
N ALA A 218 -4.44 12.87 -19.99
CA ALA A 218 -4.89 13.65 -21.13
C ALA A 218 -6.34 14.10 -20.95
N ASP A 219 -6.64 15.29 -21.45
CA ASP A 219 -7.97 15.88 -21.48
C ASP A 219 -8.64 15.53 -22.81
N ALA A 220 -9.93 15.22 -22.72
CA ALA A 220 -10.79 14.92 -23.84
C ALA A 220 -12.09 15.69 -23.63
N TYR A 221 -12.55 16.40 -24.66
CA TYR A 221 -13.80 17.17 -24.57
C TYR A 221 -15.05 16.28 -24.45
N ALA A 222 -14.92 14.97 -24.73
CA ALA A 222 -15.96 13.97 -24.57
C ALA A 222 -15.37 12.56 -24.37
N LEU A 223 -16.17 11.63 -23.86
CA LEU A 223 -15.83 10.20 -23.83
C LEU A 223 -15.90 9.63 -25.26
N PRO A 224 -14.95 8.75 -25.67
CA PRO A 224 -14.94 8.18 -27.00
C PRO A 224 -16.02 7.11 -27.21
N TRP A 225 -16.59 7.08 -28.41
CA TRP A 225 -17.45 6.02 -28.90
C TRP A 225 -16.61 4.97 -29.62
N ARG A 226 -17.11 3.73 -29.75
CA ARG A 226 -16.38 2.68 -30.48
C ARG A 226 -16.11 3.14 -31.92
N GLY A 227 -14.84 3.15 -32.33
CA GLY A 227 -14.39 3.54 -33.67
C GLY A 227 -14.23 5.05 -33.91
N CYS A 228 -14.37 5.88 -32.87
CA CYS A 228 -14.16 7.32 -32.96
C CYS A 228 -12.71 7.70 -32.61
N ASP A 229 -12.12 8.60 -33.40
CA ASP A 229 -10.85 9.25 -33.08
C ASP A 229 -11.12 10.58 -32.37
N ILE A 230 -10.61 10.72 -31.13
CA ILE A 230 -10.69 11.97 -30.36
C ILE A 230 -9.28 12.47 -30.11
N GLU A 231 -9.05 13.75 -30.44
CA GLU A 231 -7.80 14.42 -30.12
C GLU A 231 -7.65 14.59 -28.60
N LEU A 232 -6.60 14.00 -28.05
CA LEU A 232 -6.27 14.03 -26.63
C LEU A 232 -5.28 15.16 -26.34
N LYS A 233 -5.63 16.09 -25.46
CA LYS A 233 -4.69 17.11 -24.97
C LYS A 233 -3.96 16.61 -23.73
N GLN A 234 -2.71 16.18 -23.89
CA GLN A 234 -1.87 15.74 -22.77
C GLN A 234 -1.67 16.88 -21.75
N GLN A 235 -2.16 16.70 -20.52
CA GLN A 235 -2.06 17.69 -19.43
C GLN A 235 -0.86 17.43 -18.51
N SER A 236 -0.56 16.18 -18.18
CA SER A 236 0.57 15.86 -17.31
C SER A 236 1.04 14.41 -17.42
N VAL A 237 2.29 14.17 -17.01
CA VAL A 237 2.93 12.85 -17.00
C VAL A 237 3.47 12.57 -15.60
N ASN A 238 2.86 11.59 -14.93
CA ASN A 238 3.30 11.12 -13.63
C ASN A 238 4.10 9.83 -13.77
N VAL A 239 5.14 9.68 -12.94
CA VAL A 239 6.00 8.49 -12.93
C VAL A 239 5.88 7.89 -11.54
N GLY A 240 5.47 6.62 -11.50
CA GLY A 240 5.16 5.89 -10.28
C GLY A 240 5.51 4.40 -10.44
N GLY A 241 4.83 3.55 -9.66
CA GLY A 241 5.08 2.11 -9.61
C GLY A 241 5.50 1.67 -8.21
N CYS A 242 5.04 0.49 -7.80
CA CYS A 242 5.27 -0.02 -6.44
C CYS A 242 6.76 -0.10 -6.11
N ALA A 243 7.55 -0.68 -7.02
CA ALA A 243 8.99 -0.79 -6.85
C ALA A 243 9.70 0.57 -6.87
N LEU A 244 9.31 1.47 -7.80
CA LEU A 244 9.87 2.82 -7.82
C LEU A 244 9.56 3.60 -6.52
N ASN A 245 8.36 3.46 -5.97
CA ASN A 245 7.99 4.13 -4.72
C ASN A 245 8.83 3.62 -3.53
N ILE A 246 9.09 2.31 -3.46
CA ILE A 246 9.97 1.71 -2.46
C ILE A 246 11.40 2.21 -2.63
N ALA A 247 11.93 2.22 -3.86
CA ALA A 247 13.27 2.74 -4.16
C ALA A 247 13.44 4.20 -3.72
N VAL A 248 12.47 5.07 -4.04
CA VAL A 248 12.46 6.48 -3.59
C VAL A 248 12.40 6.58 -2.07
N ALA A 249 11.63 5.73 -1.40
CA ALA A 249 11.53 5.73 0.05
C ALA A 249 12.85 5.32 0.71
N LEU A 250 13.49 4.24 0.25
CA LEU A 250 14.79 3.77 0.74
C LEU A 250 15.86 4.85 0.59
N LYS A 251 15.94 5.49 -0.58
CA LYS A 251 16.91 6.59 -0.81
C LYS A 251 16.69 7.77 0.15
N ARG A 252 15.44 8.15 0.41
CA ARG A 252 15.09 9.22 1.37
C ARG A 252 15.39 8.87 2.82
N LEU A 253 15.44 7.57 3.13
CA LEU A 253 15.84 7.05 4.44
C LEU A 253 17.37 6.89 4.55
N GLY A 254 18.13 7.21 3.50
CA GLY A 254 19.59 7.04 3.47
C GLY A 254 20.04 5.59 3.27
N ILE A 255 19.13 4.70 2.86
CA ILE A 255 19.43 3.29 2.60
C ILE A 255 19.80 3.15 1.12
N GLU A 256 21.03 2.75 0.85
CA GLU A 256 21.49 2.40 -0.49
C GLU A 256 20.86 1.07 -0.93
N ALA A 257 20.18 1.09 -2.08
CA ALA A 257 19.55 -0.08 -2.68
C ALA A 257 19.86 -0.15 -4.17
N GLY A 258 20.18 -1.34 -4.67
CA GLY A 258 20.25 -1.62 -6.10
C GLY A 258 18.85 -1.69 -6.70
N ASN A 259 18.56 -0.93 -7.76
CA ASN A 259 17.21 -0.82 -8.30
C ASN A 259 17.09 -1.52 -9.65
N ALA A 260 16.56 -2.74 -9.67
CA ALA A 260 16.22 -3.45 -10.90
C ALA A 260 14.81 -3.06 -11.36
N LEU A 261 14.70 -1.86 -11.93
CA LEU A 261 13.48 -1.31 -12.52
C LEU A 261 13.61 -1.36 -14.05
N PRO A 262 13.28 -2.48 -14.71
CA PRO A 262 13.50 -2.63 -16.14
C PRO A 262 12.72 -1.57 -16.94
N LEU A 263 13.46 -0.73 -17.67
CA LEU A 263 12.88 0.27 -18.57
C LEU A 263 13.04 -0.17 -20.01
N GLY A 264 11.99 0.03 -20.81
CA GLY A 264 12.04 -0.15 -22.26
C GLY A 264 12.87 0.93 -22.96
N GLN A 265 12.60 1.14 -24.24
CA GLN A 265 13.16 2.22 -25.05
C GLN A 265 12.08 3.24 -25.44
N GLY A 266 12.50 4.45 -25.84
CA GLY A 266 11.61 5.52 -26.29
C GLY A 266 11.33 6.60 -25.23
N VAL A 267 10.50 7.58 -25.62
CA VAL A 267 10.27 8.84 -24.89
C VAL A 267 9.80 8.59 -23.45
N TRP A 268 8.93 7.61 -23.23
CA TRP A 268 8.45 7.26 -21.90
C TRP A 268 9.57 6.71 -21.01
N ALA A 269 10.38 5.78 -21.52
CA ALA A 269 11.52 5.25 -20.78
C ALA A 269 12.54 6.35 -20.42
N GLU A 270 12.73 7.33 -21.31
CA GLU A 270 13.60 8.48 -21.08
C GLU A 270 13.07 9.43 -19.99
N ILE A 271 11.75 9.65 -19.94
CA ILE A 271 11.10 10.41 -18.86
C ILE A 271 11.34 9.74 -17.51
N ILE A 272 11.22 8.40 -17.43
CA ILE A 272 11.51 7.66 -16.19
C ILE A 272 12.99 7.78 -15.84
N ARG A 273 13.91 7.52 -16.78
CA ARG A 273 15.37 7.65 -16.57
C ARG A 273 15.76 9.03 -16.04
N ASN A 274 15.26 10.09 -16.65
CA ASN A 274 15.55 11.46 -16.24
C ASN A 274 15.02 11.77 -14.83
N ARG A 275 13.88 11.19 -14.45
CA ARG A 275 13.30 11.40 -13.11
C ARG A 275 14.01 10.58 -12.04
N ASP A 276 14.43 9.36 -12.36
CA ASP A 276 15.21 8.49 -11.49
C ASP A 276 16.60 9.09 -11.24
N GLY A 277 17.26 9.59 -12.29
CA GLY A 277 18.52 10.33 -12.19
C GLY A 277 18.42 11.56 -11.29
N LYS A 278 17.36 12.37 -11.44
CA LYS A 278 17.08 13.51 -10.55
C LYS A 278 16.84 13.12 -9.08
N ARG A 279 16.44 11.87 -8.83
CA ARG A 279 16.19 11.31 -7.49
C ARG A 279 17.39 10.54 -6.95
N GLY A 280 18.49 10.46 -7.69
CA GLY A 280 19.68 9.71 -7.32
C GLY A 280 19.43 8.20 -7.19
N LEU A 281 18.46 7.68 -7.96
CA LEU A 281 18.20 6.25 -8.07
C LEU A 281 19.02 5.70 -9.22
N ASN A 282 20.09 4.99 -8.89
CA ASN A 282 20.93 4.33 -9.88
C ASN A 282 20.31 2.96 -10.21
N GLN A 283 20.22 2.67 -11.51
CA GLN A 283 19.96 1.32 -11.99
C GLN A 283 21.31 0.58 -12.10
N PRO A 284 21.35 -0.73 -11.84
CA PRO A 284 22.54 -1.51 -12.15
C PRO A 284 22.84 -1.40 -13.64
N ASP A 285 24.11 -1.20 -14.00
CA ASP A 285 24.56 -1.24 -15.39
C ASP A 285 24.13 -2.58 -16.00
N ARG A 286 23.55 -2.51 -17.21
CA ARG A 286 23.03 -3.67 -17.94
C ARG A 286 24.14 -4.64 -18.33
#